data_AF-A0A924FIM3-F1
#
_entry.id   AF-A0A924FIM3-F1
#
_cell.length_a   1.000
_cell.length_b   1.000
_cell.length_c   1.000
_cell.angle_alpha   90.00
_cell.angle_beta   90.00
_cell.angle_gamma   90.00
#
_symmetry.space_group_name_H-M   'P 1'
#
loop_
_entity.id
_entity.type
_entity.pdbx_description
1 polymer ?
#
loop_
_entity_poly.entity_id
_entity_poly.type
_entity_poly.pdbx_seq_one_letter_code
_entity_poly.pdbx_strand_id
1 'polypeptide(L)' 'MAAHLLATPEQRYLRLLEKRPDLLQRVQQYHLASYIGVTPESLSRIRKRISRREAG' A
#
# COMPACT_ATOMS: atom_id res chain seq x y z
N MET A 1 5.54 -2.21 -22.32
CA MET A 1 4.10 -1.96 -22.07
C MET A 1 3.63 -2.77 -20.86
N ALA A 2 2.85 -2.16 -19.97
CA ALA A 2 2.05 -2.76 -18.88
C ALA A 2 2.76 -3.53 -17.73
N ALA A 3 3.78 -2.97 -17.08
CA ALA A 3 4.33 -3.49 -15.81
C ALA A 3 3.41 -3.27 -14.57
N HIS A 4 2.14 -2.91 -14.78
CA HIS A 4 1.20 -2.58 -13.70
C HIS A 4 0.22 -3.72 -13.36
N LEU A 5 -0.03 -4.64 -14.30
CA LEU A 5 -0.94 -5.78 -14.10
C LEU A 5 -0.30 -6.95 -13.34
N LEU A 6 1.02 -6.98 -13.21
CA LEU A 6 1.78 -8.03 -12.53
C LEU A 6 2.14 -7.69 -11.07
N ALA A 7 1.85 -6.46 -10.63
CA ALA A 7 2.26 -6.02 -9.30
C ALA A 7 1.29 -6.54 -8.25
N THR A 8 1.79 -7.20 -7.21
CA THR A 8 0.96 -7.59 -6.06
C THR A 8 0.43 -6.35 -5.35
N PRO A 9 -0.69 -6.44 -4.61
CA PRO A 9 -1.17 -5.32 -3.81
C PRO A 9 -0.13 -4.74 -2.86
N GLU A 10 0.76 -5.59 -2.34
CA GLU A 10 1.90 -5.16 -1.52
C GLU A 10 2.89 -4.31 -2.30
N GLN A 11 3.25 -4.72 -3.52
CA GLN A 11 4.13 -3.93 -4.37
C GLN A 11 3.49 -2.60 -4.79
N ARG A 12 2.16 -2.59 -5.03
CA ARG A 12 1.43 -1.33 -5.30
C ARG A 12 1.43 -0.40 -4.10
N TYR A 13 1.28 -0.94 -2.89
CA TYR A 13 1.37 -0.18 -1.65
C TYR A 13 2.79 0.34 -1.39
N LEU A 14 3.82 -0.49 -1.60
CA LEU A 14 5.23 -0.07 -1.47
C LEU A 14 5.59 1.03 -2.46
N ARG A 15 5.16 0.91 -3.73
CA ARG A 15 5.35 1.98 -4.72
C ARG A 15 4.63 3.28 -4.31
N LEU A 16 3.47 3.18 -3.65
CA LEU A 16 2.76 4.35 -3.14
C LEU A 16 3.53 5.00 -1.99
N LEU A 17 4.06 4.19 -1.07
CA LEU A 17 4.95 4.62 0.01
C LEU A 17 6.20 5.34 -0.51
N GLU A 18 6.86 4.76 -1.52
CA GLU A 18 8.08 5.34 -2.11
C GLU A 18 7.79 6.62 -2.90
N LYS A 19 6.71 6.66 -3.68
CA LYS A 19 6.42 7.81 -4.55
C LYS A 19 5.77 8.97 -3.83
N ARG A 20 4.88 8.70 -2.86
CA ARG A 20 4.04 9.69 -2.19
C ARG A 20 3.76 9.30 -0.73
N PRO A 21 4.79 9.30 0.13
CA PRO A 21 4.63 8.98 1.55
C PRO A 21 3.69 9.95 2.26
N ASP A 22 3.60 11.19 1.79
CA ASP A 22 2.70 12.25 2.26
C ASP A 22 1.22 11.86 2.15
N LEU A 23 0.83 11.09 1.13
CA LEU A 23 -0.55 10.64 1.00
C LEU A 23 -0.96 9.69 2.13
N LEU A 24 -0.05 8.89 2.68
CA LEU A 24 -0.38 7.99 3.79
C LEU A 24 -0.69 8.75 5.09
N GLN A 25 -0.14 9.95 5.24
CA GLN A 25 -0.42 10.81 6.39
C GLN A 25 -1.71 11.63 6.19
N ARG A 26 -2.04 11.98 4.94
CA ARG A 26 -3.16 12.85 4.60
C ARG A 26 -4.45 12.11 4.27
N VAL A 27 -4.36 10.84 3.87
CA VAL A 27 -5.48 10.07 3.35
C VAL A 27 -5.81 8.92 4.30
N GLN A 28 -7.09 8.74 4.60
CA GLN A 28 -7.54 7.62 5.42
C GLN A 28 -7.30 6.27 4.73
N GLN A 29 -7.08 5.24 5.54
CA GLN A 29 -6.74 3.89 5.08
C GLN A 29 -7.77 3.30 4.11
N TYR A 30 -9.06 3.61 4.25
CA TYR A 30 -10.09 3.08 3.36
C TYR A 30 -9.92 3.58 1.91
N HIS A 31 -9.61 4.87 1.73
CA HIS A 31 -9.37 5.46 0.41
C HIS A 31 -8.12 4.88 -0.26
N LEU A 32 -7.07 4.65 0.53
CA LEU A 32 -5.84 4.00 0.05
C LEU A 32 -6.14 2.57 -0.41
N ALA A 33 -7.03 1.86 0.28
CA ALA A 33 -7.41 0.50 -0.07
C ALA A 33 -8.14 0.46 -1.42
N SER A 34 -9.11 1.36 -1.60
CA SER A 34 -9.81 1.55 -2.88
C SER A 34 -8.83 1.92 -4.02
N TYR A 35 -7.86 2.79 -3.77
CA TYR A 35 -6.86 3.19 -4.75
C TYR A 35 -5.95 2.04 -5.19
N ILE A 36 -5.56 1.17 -4.26
CA ILE A 36 -4.69 0.01 -4.51
C ILE A 36 -5.48 -1.20 -5.07
N GLY A 37 -6.81 -1.13 -5.03
CA GLY A 37 -7.71 -2.21 -5.45
C GLY A 37 -7.73 -3.37 -4.47
N VAL A 38 -7.76 -3.08 -3.17
CA VAL A 38 -7.86 -4.08 -2.09
C VAL A 38 -8.88 -3.66 -1.05
N THR A 39 -9.30 -4.60 -0.20
CA THR A 39 -10.13 -4.26 0.96
C THR A 39 -9.31 -3.52 2.04
N PRO A 40 -9.95 -2.67 2.87
CA PRO A 40 -9.29 -1.98 3.97
C PRO A 40 -8.57 -2.93 4.95
N GLU A 41 -9.11 -4.13 5.19
CA GLU A 41 -8.50 -5.16 6.04
C GLU A 41 -7.25 -5.73 5.39
N SER A 42 -7.28 -5.94 4.08
CA SER A 42 -6.13 -6.43 3.32
C SER A 42 -5.01 -5.40 3.34
N LEU A 43 -5.34 -4.11 3.15
CA LEU A 43 -4.38 -3.03 3.31
C LEU A 43 -3.82 -2.96 4.74
N SER A 44 -4.66 -3.16 5.75
CA SER A 44 -4.24 -3.19 7.16
C SER A 44 -3.19 -4.28 7.41
N ARG A 45 -3.44 -5.49 6.89
CA ARG A 45 -2.54 -6.63 6.98
C ARG A 45 -1.20 -6.34 6.30
N ILE A 46 -1.24 -5.76 5.10
CA ILE A 46 -0.06 -5.35 4.33
C ILE A 46 0.77 -4.33 5.13
N ARG A 47 0.13 -3.27 5.63
CA ARG A 47 0.79 -2.24 6.44
C ARG A 47 1.45 -2.82 7.68
N LYS A 48 0.74 -3.67 8.44
CA LYS A 48 1.32 -4.37 9.60
C LYS A 48 2.52 -5.24 9.24
N ARG A 49 2.47 -5.93 8.10
CA ARG A 49 3.59 -6.78 7.64
C ARG A 49 4.81 -5.93 7.29
N ILE A 50 4.62 -4.79 6.64
CA ILE A 50 5.70 -3.87 6.26
C ILE A 50 6.29 -3.18 7.50
N SER A 51 5.46 -2.61 8.38
CA SER A 51 5.95 -1.99 9.62
C SER A 51 6.73 -2.96 10.52
N ARG A 52 6.42 -4.26 10.49
CA ARG A 52 7.21 -5.29 11.18
C ARG A 52 8.54 -5.63 10.50
N ARG A 53 8.68 -5.41 9.19
CA ARG A 53 9.94 -5.64 8.47
C ARG A 53 10.94 -4.49 8.66
N GLU A 54 10.47 -3.26 8.81
CA GLU A 54 11.32 -2.07 9.02
C GLU A 54 11.82 -1.92 10.46
N ALA A 55 11.23 -2.65 11.41
CA ALA A 55 11.55 -2.57 12.85
C ALA A 55 12.60 -3.62 13.31
N GLY A 56 13.27 -4.29 12.37
CA GLY A 56 14.25 -5.35 12.62
C GLY A 56 15.63 -5.02 12.07
#